data_AF-A0A7S7ZE94-F1
#
_entry.id   AF-A0A7S7ZE94-F1
#
_cell.length_a   1.000
_cell.length_b   1.000
_cell.length_c   1.000
_cell.angle_alpha   90.00
_cell.angle_beta   90.00
_cell.angle_gamma   90.00
#
_symmetry.space_group_name_H-M   'P 1'
#
loop_
_entity.id
_entity.type
_entity.pdbx_description
1 polymer ?
#
loop_
_entity_poly.entity_id
_entity_poly.type
_entity_poly.pdbx_seq_one_letter_code
_entity_poly.pdbx_strand_id
1 'polypeptide(L)'
;MLRTRICLAAMLLAASLHTASAQTATTPAAPAATTDAKPPGKIKLTMQKLKEMKAKWSANKPKLKACRAEVKAKGLIGDDRWFYIQDCMEKT
;
A
#
# COMPACT_ATOMS: atom_id res chain seq x y z
N MET A 1 -30.04 2.38 5.59
CA MET A 1 -30.21 0.99 6.09
C MET A 1 -30.89 0.05 5.07
N LEU A 2 -30.81 0.30 3.75
CA LEU A 2 -31.46 -0.59 2.74
C LEU A 2 -30.57 -0.98 1.54
N ARG A 3 -29.33 -0.45 1.45
CA ARG A 3 -28.40 -0.78 0.34
C ARG A 3 -27.34 -1.84 0.68
N THR A 4 -27.26 -2.27 1.94
CA THR A 4 -26.24 -3.21 2.44
C THR A 4 -26.71 -4.67 2.54
N ARG A 5 -27.90 -5.00 2.03
CA ARG A 5 -28.53 -6.33 2.17
C ARG A 5 -28.63 -7.14 0.87
N ILE A 6 -28.13 -6.64 -0.26
CA ILE A 6 -28.34 -7.26 -1.59
C ILE A 6 -27.16 -8.14 -2.04
N CYS A 7 -26.00 -8.10 -1.38
CA CYS A 7 -24.81 -8.86 -1.84
C CYS A 7 -24.48 -10.11 -1.02
N LEU A 8 -25.36 -10.58 -0.12
CA LEU A 8 -25.04 -11.65 0.83
C LEU A 8 -25.71 -13.01 0.55
N ALA A 9 -26.37 -13.20 -0.59
CA ALA A 9 -27.04 -14.46 -0.89
C ALA A 9 -27.00 -14.79 -2.38
N ALA A 10 -25.88 -15.37 -2.85
CA ALA A 10 -25.83 -16.29 -3.99
C ALA A 10 -24.37 -16.53 -4.44
N MET A 11 -23.61 -17.36 -3.73
CA MET A 11 -22.55 -18.20 -4.33
C MET A 11 -22.17 -19.28 -3.30
N LEU A 12 -23.12 -20.18 -3.05
CA LEU A 12 -22.93 -21.43 -2.32
C LEU A 12 -23.58 -22.52 -3.17
N LEU A 13 -22.88 -23.00 -4.20
CA LEU A 13 -23.20 -24.27 -4.88
C LEU A 13 -22.21 -24.50 -6.04
N ALA A 14 -21.22 -25.37 -5.81
CA ALA A 14 -20.74 -26.40 -6.75
C ALA A 14 -19.42 -26.98 -6.22
N ALA A 15 -19.56 -27.88 -5.25
CA ALA A 15 -18.56 -28.90 -5.01
C ALA A 15 -18.55 -29.84 -6.23
N SER A 16 -17.52 -29.78 -7.06
CA SER A 16 -17.26 -30.83 -8.04
C SER A 16 -15.81 -30.82 -8.55
N LEU A 17 -15.10 -31.89 -8.18
CA LEU A 17 -13.94 -32.48 -8.84
C LEU A 17 -12.62 -31.68 -8.83
N HIS A 18 -11.79 -31.94 -7.82
CA HIS A 18 -10.35 -32.14 -8.03
C HIS A 18 -9.96 -33.45 -7.36
N THR A 19 -9.91 -34.52 -8.16
CA THR A 19 -9.22 -35.78 -7.83
C THR A 19 -8.09 -36.00 -8.84
N ALA A 20 -7.06 -36.73 -8.40
CA ALA A 20 -5.79 -37.07 -9.05
C ALA A 20 -4.67 -36.02 -8.93
N SER A 21 -3.47 -36.29 -8.39
CA SER A 21 -2.90 -37.41 -7.62
C SER A 21 -1.43 -37.07 -7.30
N ALA A 22 -1.00 -37.36 -6.06
CA ALA A 22 0.37 -37.60 -5.54
C ALA A 22 1.50 -36.58 -5.88
N GLN A 23 2.29 -36.07 -4.93
CA GLN A 23 3.18 -36.84 -4.06
C GLN A 23 3.39 -36.20 -2.67
N THR A 24 3.54 -37.11 -1.72
CA THR A 24 3.83 -36.95 -0.29
C THR A 24 5.26 -36.47 -0.02
N ALA A 25 5.43 -35.55 0.93
CA ALA A 25 6.54 -35.58 1.89
C ALA A 25 6.17 -34.79 3.16
N THR A 26 6.41 -35.42 4.30
CA THR A 26 6.00 -35.06 5.66
C THR A 26 6.95 -34.08 6.36
N THR A 27 6.36 -33.09 7.07
CA THR A 27 6.75 -32.46 8.38
C THR A 27 8.07 -31.64 8.50
N PRO A 28 8.25 -30.76 9.52
CA PRO A 28 7.39 -29.66 10.05
C PRO A 28 8.19 -28.35 10.37
N ALA A 29 7.48 -27.29 10.80
CA ALA A 29 7.92 -26.15 11.63
C ALA A 29 8.76 -24.98 11.03
N ALA A 30 8.08 -23.84 10.83
CA ALA A 30 8.37 -22.44 11.23
C ALA A 30 9.75 -21.78 10.98
N PRO A 31 9.84 -20.42 10.98
CA PRO A 31 8.88 -19.39 10.55
C PRO A 31 9.43 -18.56 9.38
N ALA A 32 8.51 -17.90 8.69
CA ALA A 32 8.80 -16.91 7.66
C ALA A 32 9.64 -15.75 8.21
N ALA A 33 10.80 -15.50 7.60
CA ALA A 33 11.46 -14.20 7.58
C ALA A 33 12.53 -14.18 6.46
N THR A 34 12.11 -14.33 5.21
CA THR A 34 12.96 -13.92 4.08
C THR A 34 12.62 -12.50 3.70
N THR A 35 13.47 -11.60 4.20
CA THR A 35 13.98 -10.42 3.51
C THR A 35 13.81 -10.54 1.98
N ASP A 36 12.87 -9.81 1.39
CA ASP A 36 12.83 -9.62 -0.05
C ASP A 36 13.02 -8.14 -0.36
N ALA A 37 14.30 -7.79 -0.51
CA ALA A 37 14.74 -6.62 -1.24
C ALA A 37 14.56 -6.92 -2.75
N LYS A 38 13.41 -6.54 -3.32
CA LYS A 38 13.19 -6.50 -4.78
C LYS A 38 13.29 -5.05 -5.31
N PRO A 39 14.26 -4.71 -6.19
CA PRO A 39 14.42 -3.36 -6.74
C PRO A 39 13.33 -2.99 -7.78
N PRO A 40 13.18 -1.68 -8.09
CA PRO A 40 11.87 -1.05 -8.34
C PRO A 40 11.50 -0.99 -9.83
N GLY A 41 10.52 -1.79 -10.22
CA GLY A 41 9.88 -1.70 -11.52
C GLY A 41 8.70 -0.73 -11.49
N LYS A 42 8.89 0.48 -12.03
CA LYS A 42 7.86 1.46 -12.45
C LYS A 42 7.21 2.22 -11.29
N ILE A 43 7.49 3.53 -11.25
CA ILE A 43 7.39 4.48 -10.13
C ILE A 43 5.94 4.93 -9.87
N LYS A 44 5.04 3.98 -9.58
CA LYS A 44 3.80 4.34 -8.86
C LYS A 44 4.16 4.43 -7.39
N LEU A 45 3.90 5.58 -6.78
CA LEU A 45 4.20 5.82 -5.38
C LEU A 45 3.47 4.78 -4.53
N THR A 46 4.18 3.73 -4.08
CA THR A 46 3.55 2.65 -3.34
C THR A 46 3.07 3.18 -2.00
N MET A 47 1.90 2.73 -1.55
CA MET A 47 1.30 3.17 -0.27
C MET A 47 2.25 2.95 0.92
N GLN A 48 3.14 1.96 0.82
CA GLN A 48 4.17 1.68 1.82
C GLN A 48 5.25 2.75 1.85
N LYS A 49 5.81 3.10 0.68
CA LYS A 49 6.82 4.17 0.56
C LYS A 49 6.26 5.54 0.97
N LEU A 50 5.00 5.83 0.63
CA LEU A 50 4.29 7.02 1.11
C LEU A 50 4.22 7.09 2.63
N LYS A 51 3.91 5.97 3.28
CA LYS A 51 3.77 5.90 4.74
C LYS A 51 5.12 6.12 5.42
N GLU A 52 6.17 5.49 4.92
CA GLU A 52 7.55 5.64 5.42
C GLU A 52 8.06 7.07 5.28
N MET A 53 7.91 7.68 4.09
CA MET A 53 8.30 9.08 3.89
C MET A 53 7.51 10.03 4.77
N LYS A 54 6.19 9.81 4.91
CA LYS A 54 5.34 10.62 5.79
C LYS A 54 5.75 10.51 7.27
N ALA A 55 6.17 9.32 7.71
CA ALA A 55 6.73 9.14 9.04
C ALA A 55 8.03 9.94 9.21
N LYS A 56 8.96 9.87 8.25
CA LYS A 56 10.19 10.67 8.25
C LYS A 56 9.91 12.18 8.27
N TRP A 57 8.98 12.64 7.45
CA TRP A 57 8.57 14.05 7.40
C TRP A 57 7.94 14.55 8.70
N SER A 58 7.30 13.66 9.46
CA SER A 58 6.68 14.02 10.72
C SER A 58 7.67 14.45 11.81
N ALA A 59 8.97 14.13 11.63
CA ALA A 59 10.05 14.64 12.47
C ALA A 59 10.24 16.16 12.30
N ASN A 60 9.91 16.71 11.13
CA ASN A 60 9.99 18.15 10.85
C ASN A 60 8.60 18.73 10.52
N LYS A 61 7.72 18.73 11.54
CA LYS A 61 6.35 19.28 11.44
C LYS A 61 6.26 20.71 10.90
N PRO A 62 7.12 21.68 11.32
CA PRO A 62 6.97 23.06 10.83
C PRO A 62 7.22 23.15 9.32
N LYS A 63 8.27 22.49 8.80
CA LYS A 63 8.55 22.45 7.36
C LYS A 63 7.46 21.73 6.58
N LEU A 64 6.95 20.61 7.10
CA LEU A 64 5.84 19.89 6.48
C LEU A 64 4.58 20.76 6.33
N LYS A 65 4.31 21.63 7.31
CA LYS A 65 3.18 22.56 7.26
C LYS A 65 3.38 23.61 6.15
N ALA A 66 4.58 24.17 6.02
CA ALA A 66 4.91 25.11 4.95
C ALA A 66 4.75 24.45 3.55
N CYS A 67 5.35 23.28 3.35
CA CYS A 67 5.21 22.54 2.09
C CYS A 67 3.74 22.27 1.71
N ARG A 68 2.88 21.93 2.68
CA ARG A 68 1.45 21.72 2.43
C ARG A 68 0.69 23.01 2.10
N ALA A 69 1.11 24.15 2.64
CA ALA A 69 0.53 25.44 2.29
C ALA A 69 0.85 25.78 0.82
N GLU A 70 2.08 25.52 0.37
CA GLU A 70 2.49 25.71 -1.02
C GLU A 70 1.75 24.78 -1.98
N VAL A 71 1.59 23.49 -1.63
CA VAL A 71 0.72 22.56 -2.38
C VAL A 71 -0.68 23.15 -2.58
N LYS A 72 -1.28 23.70 -1.51
CA LYS A 72 -2.63 24.28 -1.57
C LYS A 72 -2.65 25.54 -2.44
N ALA A 73 -1.64 26.41 -2.30
CA ALA A 73 -1.49 27.61 -3.12
C ALA A 73 -1.32 27.27 -4.62
N LYS A 74 -0.65 26.15 -4.93
CA LYS A 74 -0.45 25.63 -6.28
C LYS A 74 -1.61 24.79 -6.81
N GLY A 75 -2.60 24.47 -5.99
CA GLY A 75 -3.74 23.63 -6.38
C GLY A 75 -3.35 22.18 -6.70
N LEU A 76 -2.25 21.65 -6.16
CA LEU A 76 -1.79 20.30 -6.47
C LEU A 76 -2.67 19.24 -5.81
N ILE A 77 -3.12 18.26 -6.59
CA ILE A 77 -4.00 17.16 -6.16
C ILE A 77 -3.39 15.80 -6.47
N GLY A 78 -4.04 14.72 -6.02
CA GLY A 78 -3.60 13.36 -6.32
C GLY A 78 -2.16 13.07 -5.90
N ASP A 79 -1.38 12.56 -6.85
CA ASP A 79 0.02 12.18 -6.68
C ASP A 79 0.98 13.38 -6.74
N ASP A 80 0.66 14.44 -7.49
CA ASP A 80 1.51 15.64 -7.60
C ASP A 80 1.74 16.31 -6.24
N ARG A 81 0.72 16.29 -5.38
CA ARG A 81 0.84 16.75 -3.99
C ARG A 81 1.96 16.02 -3.25
N TRP A 82 2.05 14.70 -3.40
CA TRP A 82 2.99 13.89 -2.65
C TRP A 82 4.42 14.08 -3.14
N PHE A 83 4.61 14.17 -4.46
CA PHE A 83 5.90 14.47 -5.06
C PHE A 83 6.40 15.86 -4.68
N TYR A 84 5.50 16.86 -4.69
CA TYR A 84 5.86 18.21 -4.24
C TYR A 84 6.29 18.25 -2.77
N ILE A 85 5.54 17.58 -1.88
CA ILE A 85 5.92 17.54 -0.46
C ILE A 85 7.27 16.83 -0.29
N GLN A 86 7.56 15.79 -1.08
CA GLN A 86 8.86 15.14 -1.06
C GLN A 86 9.99 16.11 -1.44
N ASP A 87 9.90 16.74 -2.60
CA ASP A 87 10.89 17.71 -3.08
C ASP A 87 11.06 18.87 -2.09
N CYS A 88 9.96 19.43 -1.59
CA CYS A 88 9.99 20.52 -0.60
C CYS A 88 10.68 20.10 0.71
N MET A 89 10.48 18.86 1.16
CA MET A 89 11.12 18.37 2.38
C MET A 89 12.61 18.07 2.18
N GLU A 90 13.01 17.66 0.97
CA GLU A 90 14.39 17.36 0.58
C GLU A 90 15.21 18.62 0.28
N LYS A 91 14.58 19.69 -0.23
CA LYS A 91 15.21 21.01 -0.40
C LYS A 91 15.58 21.61 0.96
N THR A 92 16.84 21.47 1.36
CA THR A 92 17.42 22.07 2.57
C THR A 92 17.34 23.58 2.56
#